data_AF-A0A0S3UED8-F1
#
_entry.id   AF-A0A0S3UED8-F1
#
_cell.length_a   1.000
_cell.length_b   1.000
_cell.length_c   1.000
_cell.angle_alpha   90.00
_cell.angle_beta   90.00
_cell.angle_gamma   90.00
#
_symmetry.space_group_name_H-M   'P 1'
#
loop_
_entity.id
_entity.type
_entity.pdbx_description
1 polymer ?
#
loop_
_entity_poly.entity_id
_entity_poly.type
_entity_poly.pdbx_seq_one_letter_code
_entity_poly.pdbx_strand_id
1 'polypeptide(L)' 'MQINHTITPCLWFDDQAEAAAQFYTSIFRNSKIC' A
#
# COMPACT_ATOMS: atom_id res chain seq x y z
N MET A 1 -14.46 -6.94 25.28
CA MET A 1 -14.33 -6.09 24.07
C MET A 1 -12.95 -6.33 23.51
N GLN A 2 -12.82 -6.97 22.34
CA GLN A 2 -11.53 -7.24 21.72
C GLN A 2 -11.13 -6.02 20.88
N ILE A 3 -9.98 -5.42 21.15
CA ILE A 3 -9.41 -4.38 20.27
C ILE A 3 -8.62 -5.10 19.18
N ASN A 4 -9.13 -5.08 17.95
CA ASN A 4 -8.38 -5.55 16.79
C ASN A 4 -7.36 -4.46 16.39
N HIS A 5 -6.09 -4.70 16.71
CA HIS A 5 -5.00 -3.84 16.26
C HIS A 5 -4.63 -4.19 14.82
N THR A 6 -5.13 -3.41 13.86
CA THR A 6 -4.69 -3.51 12.46
C THR A 6 -3.32 -2.86 12.33
N ILE A 7 -2.32 -3.64 11.88
CA ILE A 7 -0.99 -3.14 11.58
C ILE A 7 -0.89 -2.97 10.07
N THR A 8 -0.72 -1.72 9.60
CA THR A 8 -0.56 -1.40 8.18
C THR A 8 0.88 -0.93 7.93
N PRO A 9 1.60 -1.52 6.95
CA PRO A 9 2.93 -1.05 6.59
C PRO A 9 2.85 0.37 6.00
N CYS A 10 3.78 1.24 6.42
CA CYS A 10 3.93 2.59 5.86
C CYS A 10 5.23 2.63 5.04
N LEU A 11 5.12 2.99 3.78
CA LEU A 11 6.24 3.15 2.86
C LEU A 11 6.42 4.64 2.58
N TRP A 12 7.62 5.16 2.83
CA TRP A 12 7.94 6.56 2.57
C TRP A 12 8.62 6.70 1.20
N PHE A 13 8.16 7.67 0.43
CA PHE A 13 8.76 8.07 -0.85
C PHE A 13 8.89 9.59 -0.84
N ASP A 14 9.86 10.11 -1.61
CA ASP A 14 10.06 11.56 -1.72
C ASP A 14 8.90 12.20 -2.53
N ASP A 15 8.90 12.00 -3.86
CA ASP A 15 7.83 12.48 -4.77
C ASP A 15 7.22 11.36 -5.64
N GLN A 16 7.56 10.10 -5.37
CA GLN A 16 7.29 8.96 -6.27
C GLN A 16 6.22 8.00 -5.76
N ALA A 17 5.47 8.37 -4.72
CA ALA A 17 4.53 7.47 -4.06
C ALA A 17 3.44 6.92 -5.00
N GLU A 18 2.84 7.80 -5.82
CA GLU A 18 1.77 7.40 -6.76
C GLU A 18 2.30 6.49 -7.87
N ALA A 19 3.42 6.86 -8.50
CA ALA A 19 4.06 6.06 -9.55
C ALA A 19 4.45 4.67 -9.03
N ALA A 20 5.00 4.60 -7.81
CA ALA A 20 5.32 3.33 -7.15
C ALA A 20 4.07 2.48 -6.89
N ALA A 21 2.98 3.09 -6.39
CA ALA A 21 1.72 2.38 -6.17
C ALA A 21 1.12 1.82 -7.47
N GLN A 22 1.13 2.61 -8.56
CA GLN A 22 0.69 2.16 -9.87
C GLN A 22 1.55 1.01 -10.41
N PHE A 23 2.87 1.11 -10.28
CA PHE A 23 3.80 0.05 -10.69
C PHE A 23 3.53 -1.25 -9.93
N TYR A 24 3.49 -1.24 -8.60
CA TYR A 24 3.28 -2.45 -7.81
C TYR A 24 1.90 -3.08 -8.06
N THR A 25 0.86 -2.26 -8.23
CA THR A 25 -0.48 -2.77 -8.51
C THR A 25 -0.62 -3.37 -9.91
N SER A 26 0.22 -2.96 -10.87
CA SER A 26 0.28 -3.58 -12.20
C SER A 26 0.96 -4.96 -12.22
N ILE A 27 1.87 -5.22 -11.29
CA ILE A 27 2.67 -6.47 -11.24
C ILE A 27 1.95 -7.55 -10.45
N PHE A 28 1.41 -7.19 -9.28
CA PHE A 28 0.88 -8.17 -8.34
C PHE A 28 -0.64 -8.31 -8.47
N ARG A 29 -1.09 -9.54 -8.76
CA ARG A 29 -2.52 -9.86 -8.80
C ARG A 29 -3.16 -9.62 -7.43
N ASN A 30 -4.39 -9.10 -7.43
CA ASN A 30 -5.14 -8.69 -6.22
C ASN A 30 -4.56 -7.49 -5.45
N SER A 31 -3.63 -6.75 -6.04
CA SER A 31 -3.21 -5.44 -5.54
C SER A 31 -4.14 -4.35 -6.07
N LYS A 32 -4.47 -3.36 -5.24
CA LYS A 32 -5.30 -2.22 -5.59
C LYS A 32 -4.81 -0.96 -4.90
N ILE A 33 -4.98 0.17 -5.57
CA ILE A 33 -4.90 1.49 -4.93
C ILE A 33 -6.28 1.72 -4.29
N CYS A 34 -6.30 2.02 -2.99
CA CYS A 34 -7.52 2.14 -2.17
C CYS A 34 -7.59 3.49 -1.47
#